data_AF-A0A235ACI3-F1
#
_entry.id   AF-A0A235ACI3-F1
#
_cell.length_a   1.000
_cell.length_b   1.000
_cell.length_c   1.000
_cell.angle_alpha   90.00
_cell.angle_beta   90.00
_cell.angle_gamma   90.00
#
_symmetry.space_group_name_H-M   'P 1'
#
loop_
_entity.id
_entity.type
_entity.pdbx_description
1 polymer ?
#
loop_
_entity_poly.entity_id
_entity_poly.type
_entity_poly.pdbx_seq_one_letter_code
_entity_poly.pdbx_strand_id
1 'polypeptide(L)'
;MTDLLAPDTAADEPSRPGSEAELHALLTAVAAGDRSAFAELYDATAGAAFGLALRLTASREAAEDAVRQAFLDVWREARWFDAGAGTVRAWILARLRRRAVERGRLAEIREALTRLHDTSGRA
;
A
#
# COMPACT_ATOMS: atom_id res chain seq x y z
N MET A 1 27.12 -45.04 -15.28
CA MET A 1 28.29 -44.23 -15.66
C MET A 1 27.78 -42.80 -15.82
N THR A 2 27.80 -42.13 -14.68
CA THR A 2 27.79 -40.69 -14.35
C THR A 2 27.34 -39.65 -15.38
N ASP A 3 26.53 -38.72 -14.86
CA ASP A 3 26.28 -37.34 -15.29
C ASP A 3 25.61 -37.14 -16.66
N LEU A 4 24.54 -36.36 -16.76
CA LEU A 4 24.57 -34.96 -16.37
C LEU A 4 23.21 -34.54 -15.80
N LEU A 5 23.23 -34.23 -14.51
CA LEU A 5 22.32 -33.30 -13.86
C LEU A 5 22.25 -32.03 -14.74
N ALA A 6 21.17 -31.85 -15.50
CA ALA A 6 20.87 -30.51 -16.01
C ALA A 6 20.61 -29.63 -14.78
N PRO A 7 21.44 -28.60 -14.53
CA PRO A 7 21.19 -27.68 -13.44
C PRO A 7 19.95 -26.86 -13.80
N ASP A 8 18.95 -26.96 -12.93
CA ASP A 8 18.16 -25.83 -12.44
C ASP A 8 17.95 -24.68 -13.43
N THR A 9 17.23 -24.94 -14.52
CA THR A 9 16.76 -23.89 -15.43
C THR A 9 15.39 -23.38 -14.95
N ALA A 10 15.33 -22.93 -13.70
CA ALA A 10 14.20 -22.18 -13.14
C ALA A 10 14.55 -20.69 -12.90
N ALA A 11 15.69 -20.22 -13.41
CA ALA A 11 16.23 -18.89 -13.10
C ALA A 11 15.89 -17.78 -14.12
N ASP A 12 15.03 -18.02 -15.11
CA ASP A 12 14.64 -16.99 -16.08
C ASP A 12 13.15 -17.04 -16.46
N GLU A 13 12.26 -17.41 -15.51
CA GLU A 13 10.88 -16.95 -15.66
C GLU A 13 10.89 -15.42 -15.48
N PRO A 14 10.44 -14.63 -16.48
CA PRO A 14 10.27 -13.19 -16.27
C PRO A 14 9.41 -13.02 -15.03
N SER A 15 9.95 -12.29 -14.04
CA SER A 15 9.31 -12.12 -12.73
C SER A 15 7.85 -11.72 -12.94
N ARG A 16 6.91 -12.52 -12.41
CA ARG A 16 5.49 -12.25 -12.60
C ARG A 16 5.17 -10.85 -12.10
N PRO A 17 4.42 -10.04 -12.87
CA PRO A 17 4.05 -8.69 -12.46
C PRO A 17 3.46 -8.68 -11.04
N GLY A 18 4.07 -7.90 -10.16
CA GLY A 18 3.71 -7.79 -8.75
C GLY A 18 4.31 -8.86 -7.84
N SER A 19 5.31 -9.63 -8.31
CA SER A 19 6.11 -10.51 -7.46
C SER A 19 6.89 -9.72 -6.41
N GLU A 20 7.23 -10.34 -5.29
CA GLU A 20 7.93 -9.63 -4.21
C GLU A 20 9.31 -9.12 -4.63
N ALA A 21 10.04 -9.89 -5.45
CA ALA A 21 11.35 -9.49 -5.98
C ALA A 21 11.24 -8.25 -6.88
N GLU A 22 10.24 -8.20 -7.75
CA GLU A 22 9.96 -7.05 -8.61
C GLU A 22 9.52 -5.83 -7.81
N LEU A 23 8.59 -6.00 -6.85
CA LEU A 23 8.18 -4.92 -5.95
C LEU A 23 9.36 -4.35 -5.16
N HIS A 24 10.31 -5.21 -4.77
CA HIS A 24 11.55 -4.78 -4.12
C HIS A 24 12.42 -3.94 -5.06
N ALA A 25 12.68 -4.42 -6.29
CA ALA A 25 13.44 -3.68 -7.28
C ALA A 25 12.82 -2.32 -7.61
N LEU A 26 11.50 -2.27 -7.79
CA LEU A 26 10.74 -1.04 -8.00
C LEU A 26 10.89 -0.09 -6.81
N LEU A 27 10.72 -0.58 -5.58
CA LEU A 27 10.86 0.25 -4.38
C LEU A 27 12.29 0.80 -4.21
N THR A 28 13.32 0.02 -4.58
CA THR A 28 14.71 0.49 -4.60
C THR A 28 14.89 1.65 -5.58
N ALA A 29 14.34 1.56 -6.79
CA ALA A 29 14.37 2.65 -7.76
C ALA A 29 13.57 3.88 -7.30
N VAL A 30 12.42 3.67 -6.64
CA VAL A 30 11.65 4.75 -6.00
C VAL A 30 12.46 5.45 -4.92
N ALA A 31 13.23 4.72 -4.11
CA ALA A 31 14.11 5.31 -3.11
C ALA A 31 15.19 6.22 -3.71
N ALA A 32 15.57 5.99 -4.98
CA ALA A 32 16.46 6.85 -5.76
C ALA A 32 15.74 8.00 -6.48
N GLY A 33 14.41 8.10 -6.36
CA GLY A 33 13.59 9.16 -6.97
C GLY A 33 13.07 8.84 -8.37
N ASP A 34 13.06 7.57 -8.79
CA ASP A 34 12.50 7.16 -10.08
C ASP A 34 10.97 7.22 -10.05
N ARG A 35 10.40 8.12 -10.86
CA ARG A 35 8.94 8.31 -10.98
C ARG A 35 8.26 7.21 -11.80
N SER A 36 8.95 6.60 -12.76
CA SER A 36 8.39 5.48 -13.55
C SER A 36 8.24 4.26 -12.66
N ALA A 37 9.29 3.93 -11.90
CA ALA A 37 9.25 2.83 -10.95
C ALA A 37 8.14 3.02 -9.90
N PHE A 38 7.87 4.27 -9.50
CA PHE A 38 6.75 4.56 -8.60
C PHE A 38 5.39 4.31 -9.25
N ALA A 39 5.21 4.68 -10.52
CA ALA A 39 3.99 4.41 -11.25
C ALA A 39 3.75 2.90 -11.39
N GLU A 40 4.78 2.13 -11.73
CA GLU A 40 4.70 0.67 -11.83
C GLU A 40 4.40 0.01 -10.48
N LEU A 41 5.05 0.48 -9.40
CA LEU A 41 4.77 0.02 -8.05
C LEU A 41 3.32 0.33 -7.64
N TYR A 42 2.83 1.52 -8.01
CA TYR A 42 1.45 1.93 -7.77
C TYR A 42 0.49 1.00 -8.52
N ASP A 43 0.65 0.81 -9.82
CA ASP A 43 -0.24 -0.02 -10.64
C ASP A 43 -0.29 -1.47 -10.13
N ALA A 44 0.85 -2.02 -9.69
CA ALA A 44 0.94 -3.37 -9.15
C ALA A 44 0.24 -3.54 -7.78
N THR A 45 0.06 -2.48 -6.99
CA THR A 45 -0.37 -2.59 -5.58
C THR A 45 -1.62 -1.80 -5.21
N ALA A 46 -2.00 -0.78 -5.98
CA ALA A 46 -3.08 0.15 -5.66
C ALA A 46 -4.45 -0.53 -5.59
N GLY A 47 -4.73 -1.52 -6.44
CA GLY A 47 -6.00 -2.26 -6.41
C GLY A 47 -6.22 -3.01 -5.09
N ALA A 48 -5.19 -3.75 -4.63
CA ALA A 48 -5.24 -4.45 -3.35
C ALA A 48 -5.30 -3.48 -2.16
N ALA A 49 -4.55 -2.37 -2.24
CA ALA A 49 -4.59 -1.31 -1.25
C ALA A 49 -5.99 -0.70 -1.14
N PHE A 50 -6.60 -0.33 -2.27
CA PHE A 50 -7.94 0.25 -2.28
C PHE A 50 -9.00 -0.70 -1.72
N GLY A 51 -8.95 -1.99 -2.07
CA GLY A 51 -9.85 -3.01 -1.52
C GLY A 51 -9.76 -3.13 0.00
N LEU A 52 -8.54 -3.07 0.57
CA LEU A 52 -8.35 -3.06 2.02
C LEU A 52 -8.86 -1.75 2.65
N ALA A 53 -8.57 -0.60 2.04
CA ALA A 53 -9.00 0.70 2.55
C ALA A 53 -10.53 0.83 2.60
N LEU A 54 -11.23 0.33 1.57
CA LEU A 54 -12.70 0.28 1.56
C LEU A 54 -13.26 -0.53 2.73
N ARG A 55 -12.67 -1.70 3.00
CA ARG A 55 -13.09 -2.56 4.13
C ARG A 55 -12.88 -1.90 5.49
N LEU A 56 -11.82 -1.10 5.63
CA LEU A 56 -11.46 -0.46 6.90
C LEU A 56 -12.23 0.84 7.15
N THR A 57 -12.57 1.58 6.09
CA THR A 57 -13.20 2.90 6.22
C THR A 57 -14.70 2.89 5.98
N ALA A 58 -15.24 1.86 5.33
CA ALA A 58 -16.63 1.78 4.86
C ALA A 58 -17.08 3.00 4.02
N SER A 59 -16.14 3.79 3.49
CA SER A 59 -16.39 5.00 2.71
C SER A 59 -15.43 5.08 1.54
N ARG A 60 -15.98 5.20 0.33
CA ARG A 60 -15.19 5.30 -0.90
C ARG A 60 -14.26 6.50 -0.89
N GLU A 61 -14.77 7.66 -0.47
CA GLU A 61 -13.99 8.90 -0.39
C GLU A 61 -12.82 8.78 0.60
N ALA A 62 -13.09 8.23 1.79
CA ALA A 62 -12.05 8.02 2.80
C ALA A 62 -11.00 6.99 2.35
N ALA A 63 -11.43 5.95 1.62
CA ALA A 63 -10.53 4.95 1.06
C ALA A 63 -9.61 5.53 -0.01
N GLU A 64 -10.14 6.32 -0.95
CA GLU A 64 -9.35 6.99 -1.99
C GLU A 64 -8.28 7.91 -1.39
N ASP A 65 -8.65 8.71 -0.39
CA ASP A 65 -7.68 9.58 0.26
C ASP A 65 -6.65 8.79 1.09
N ALA A 66 -7.08 7.74 1.80
CA ALA A 66 -6.15 6.88 2.53
C ALA A 66 -5.10 6.24 1.60
N VAL A 67 -5.51 5.77 0.42
CA VAL A 67 -4.60 5.25 -0.62
C VAL A 67 -3.66 6.35 -1.08
N ARG A 68 -4.18 7.53 -1.46
CA ARG A 68 -3.35 8.65 -1.94
C ARG A 68 -2.28 9.03 -0.91
N GLN A 69 -2.66 9.19 0.36
CA GLN A 69 -1.73 9.53 1.43
C GLN A 69 -0.73 8.40 1.72
N ALA A 70 -1.16 7.14 1.67
CA ALA A 70 -0.26 6.01 1.89
C ALA A 70 0.83 5.94 0.80
N PHE A 71 0.48 6.19 -0.47
CA PHE A 71 1.47 6.21 -1.55
C PHE A 71 2.39 7.43 -1.52
N LEU A 72 1.92 8.58 -1.01
CA LEU A 72 2.82 9.70 -0.68
C LEU A 72 3.82 9.33 0.41
N ASP A 73 3.40 8.57 1.43
CA ASP A 73 4.31 8.07 2.46
C ASP A 73 5.30 7.05 1.89
N VAL A 74 4.84 6.16 1.01
CA VAL A 74 5.71 5.22 0.29
C VAL A 74 6.80 5.97 -0.46
N TRP A 75 6.46 7.00 -1.26
CA TRP A 75 7.44 7.81 -1.97
C TRP A 75 8.46 8.46 -1.02
N ARG A 76 7.99 9.07 0.07
CA ARG A 76 8.85 9.80 1.02
C ARG A 76 9.75 8.89 1.85
N GLU A 77 9.29 7.67 2.13
CA GLU A 77 9.91 6.77 3.08
C GLU A 77 10.50 5.51 2.44
N ALA A 78 10.46 5.36 1.11
CA ALA A 78 11.02 4.21 0.39
C ALA A 78 12.48 3.92 0.79
N ARG A 79 13.30 4.97 0.98
CA ARG A 79 14.70 4.85 1.44
C ARG A 79 14.88 4.24 2.84
N TRP A 80 13.82 4.19 3.63
CA TRP A 80 13.80 3.64 4.99
C TRP A 80 13.21 2.24 5.05
N PHE A 81 12.86 1.65 3.90
CA PHE A 81 12.42 0.27 3.86
C PHE A 81 13.56 -0.68 4.24
N ASP A 82 13.26 -1.62 5.12
CA ASP A 82 14.16 -2.69 5.54
C ASP A 82 13.60 -4.04 5.08
N ALA A 83 14.29 -4.68 4.14
CA ALA A 83 13.92 -6.00 3.61
C ALA A 83 14.01 -7.10 4.67
N GLY A 84 14.81 -6.91 5.73
CA GLY A 84 14.88 -7.84 6.86
C GLY A 84 13.65 -7.78 7.77
N ALA A 85 12.91 -6.68 7.75
CA ALA A 85 11.72 -6.47 8.59
C ALA A 85 10.41 -6.95 7.95
N GLY A 86 10.40 -7.27 6.65
CA GLY A 86 9.25 -7.82 5.95
C GLY A 86 9.20 -7.50 4.46
N THR A 87 8.08 -7.86 3.83
CA THR A 87 7.86 -7.64 2.40
C THR A 87 7.46 -6.20 2.09
N VAL A 88 7.80 -5.71 0.90
CA VAL A 88 7.35 -4.43 0.34
C VAL A 88 5.83 -4.36 0.36
N ARG A 89 5.16 -5.44 -0.04
CA ARG A 89 3.69 -5.49 -0.02
C ARG A 89 3.13 -5.31 1.39
N ALA A 90 3.67 -6.01 2.37
CA ALA A 90 3.22 -5.88 3.77
C ALA A 90 3.49 -4.46 4.31
N TRP A 91 4.64 -3.88 3.97
CA TRP A 91 5.01 -2.53 4.39
C TRP A 91 4.08 -1.46 3.80
N ILE A 92 3.74 -1.55 2.50
CA ILE A 92 2.75 -0.67 1.86
C ILE A 92 1.38 -0.81 2.54
N LEU A 93 0.92 -2.03 2.78
CA LEU A 93 -0.38 -2.28 3.43
C LEU A 93 -0.40 -1.79 4.89
N ALA A 94 0.72 -1.85 5.60
CA ALA A 94 0.84 -1.30 6.95
C ALA A 94 0.68 0.23 6.96
N ARG A 95 1.32 0.94 6.02
CA ARG A 95 1.14 2.39 5.83
C ARG A 95 -0.30 2.74 5.51
N LEU A 96 -0.89 2.00 4.59
CA LEU A 96 -2.29 2.16 4.23
C LEU A 96 -3.21 1.97 5.43
N ARG A 97 -3.03 0.90 6.21
CA ARG A 97 -3.85 0.63 7.39
C ARG A 97 -3.79 1.79 8.37
N ARG A 98 -2.59 2.35 8.62
CA ARG A 98 -2.43 3.52 9.48
C ARG A 98 -3.27 4.70 8.99
N ARG A 99 -3.24 4.99 7.68
CA ARG A 99 -4.03 6.06 7.07
C ARG A 99 -5.53 5.79 7.13
N ALA A 100 -5.96 4.56 6.84
CA ALA A 100 -7.36 4.17 6.88
C ALA A 100 -7.96 4.29 8.29
N VAL A 101 -7.24 3.85 9.31
CA VAL A 101 -7.68 3.96 10.73
C VAL A 101 -7.81 5.42 11.16
N GLU A 102 -6.83 6.26 10.82
CA GLU A 102 -6.89 7.70 11.10
C GLU A 102 -8.13 8.33 10.46
N ARG A 103 -8.44 7.97 9.21
CA ARG A 103 -9.62 8.47 8.50
C ARG A 103 -10.94 7.96 9.08
N GLY A 104 -11.01 6.67 9.45
CA GLY A 104 -12.19 6.10 10.11
C GLY A 104 -12.53 6.83 11.41
N ARG A 105 -11.49 7.08 12.24
CA ARG A 105 -11.65 7.85 13.49
C ARG A 105 -12.16 9.26 13.24
N LEU A 106 -11.67 9.94 12.21
CA LEU A 106 -12.13 11.29 11.87
C LEU A 106 -13.58 11.30 11.37
N ALA A 107 -13.99 10.28 10.61
CA ALA A 107 -15.37 10.13 10.16
C ALA A 107 -16.34 9.92 11.34
N GLU A 108 -15.99 9.04 12.28
CA GLU A 108 -16.76 8.80 13.52
C GLU A 108 -16.95 10.09 14.33
N ILE A 109 -15.87 10.88 14.51
CA ILE A 109 -15.91 12.17 15.21
C ILE A 109 -16.82 13.16 14.49
N ARG A 110 -16.71 13.26 13.16
CA ARG A 110 -17.57 14.15 12.35
C ARG A 110 -19.05 13.78 12.47
N GLU A 111 -19.36 12.49 12.45
CA GLU A 111 -20.73 12.00 12.61
C GLU A 111 -21.28 12.28 14.02
N ALA A 112 -20.46 12.06 15.06
CA ALA A 112 -20.83 12.41 16.44
C ALA A 112 -21.10 13.92 16.60
N LEU A 113 -20.25 14.78 16.03
CA LEU A 113 -20.45 16.23 16.04
C LEU A 113 -21.72 16.66 15.30
N THR A 114 -22.05 15.99 14.19
CA THR A 114 -23.28 16.26 13.43
C THR A 114 -24.51 15.90 14.27
N ARG A 115 -24.50 14.71 14.91
CA ARG A 115 -25.59 14.27 15.80
C ARG A 115 -25.79 15.20 16.98
N LEU A 116 -24.71 15.71 17.59
CA LEU A 116 -24.80 16.68 18.69
C LEU A 116 -25.45 18.00 18.24
N HIS A 117 -25.06 18.51 17.07
CA HIS A 117 -25.67 19.71 16.49
C HIS A 117 -27.18 19.54 16.27
N ASP A 118 -27.60 18.40 15.72
CA ASP A 118 -29.01 18.10 15.45
C ASP A 118 -29.85 17.97 16.74
N THR A 119 -29.25 17.47 17.83
CA THR A 119 -29.93 17.40 19.14
C THR A 119 -30.01 18.75 19.84
N SER A 120 -29.09 19.67 19.60
CA SER A 120 -29.08 21.01 20.21
C SER A 120 -30.06 21.99 19.52
N GLY A 121 -30.49 21.71 18.30
CA GLY A 121 -31.42 22.57 17.54
C GLY A 121 -32.92 22.31 17.74
N ARG A 122 -33.32 21.39 18.63
CA ARG A 122 -34.74 21.01 18.86
C ARG A 122 -35.34 21.44 20.21
N ALA A 123 -34.72 22.39 20.92
CA ALA A 123 -35.29 23.02 22.12
C ALA A 123 -35.91 24.37 21.77
#